data_AF-A0A7K3ZRG7-F1
#
_entry.id   AF-A0A7K3ZRG7-F1
#
_cell.length_a   1.000
_cell.length_b   1.000
_cell.length_c   1.000
_cell.angle_alpha   90.00
_cell.angle_beta   90.00
_cell.angle_gamma   90.00
#
_symmetry.space_group_name_H-M   'P 1'
#
loop_
_entity.id
_entity.type
_entity.pdbx_description
1 polymer ?
#
loop_
_entity_poly.entity_id
_entity_poly.type
_entity_poly.pdbx_seq_one_letter_code
_entity_poly.pdbx_strand_id
1 'polypeptide(L)' 'MKEVLGHRNINSTLVYTHLVPVDDEAENDHHATAKDEKEAGELIEQAWQYILTTPQGIMMFRKAKKRGE' A
#
# COMPACT_ATOMS: atom_id res chain seq x y z
N MET A 1 18.69 9.45 -13.99
CA MET A 1 18.02 9.93 -15.21
C MET A 1 16.95 8.92 -15.58
N LYS A 2 15.75 9.35 -16.01
CA LYS A 2 14.73 8.45 -16.55
C LYS A 2 14.92 8.34 -18.06
N GLU A 3 15.02 7.12 -18.58
CA GLU A 3 15.14 6.86 -20.02
C GLU A 3 13.76 6.98 -20.69
N VAL A 4 13.69 7.69 -21.82
CA VAL A 4 12.43 7.94 -22.53
C VAL A 4 12.32 6.94 -23.68
N LEU A 5 11.22 6.19 -23.72
CA LEU A 5 10.93 5.27 -24.80
C LEU A 5 10.55 6.06 -26.07
N GLY A 6 11.39 5.99 -27.10
CA GLY A 6 11.27 6.75 -28.36
C GLY A 6 10.19 6.25 -29.32
N HIS A 7 8.94 6.14 -28.88
CA HIS A 7 7.83 5.69 -29.73
C HIS A 7 7.11 6.87 -30.38
N ARG A 8 6.74 6.71 -31.66
CA ARG A 8 5.97 7.71 -32.44
C ARG A 8 4.51 7.81 -32.00
N ASN A 9 3.93 6.72 -31.49
CA ASN A 9 2.56 6.66 -30.99
C ASN A 9 2.53 5.74 -29.76
N ILE A 10 2.08 6.26 -28.62
CA ILE A 10 2.04 5.50 -27.36
C ILE A 10 1.08 4.30 -27.42
N ASN A 11 0.03 4.37 -28.26
CA ASN A 11 -0.98 3.32 -28.36
C ASN A 11 -0.39 1.99 -28.86
N SER A 12 0.63 2.02 -29.73
CA SER A 12 1.26 0.78 -30.20
C SER A 12 1.97 0.01 -29.11
N THR A 13 2.49 0.70 -28.09
CA THR A 13 3.12 0.09 -26.92
C THR A 13 2.08 -0.39 -25.90
N LEU A 14 1.00 0.37 -25.72
CA LEU A 14 -0.11 0.02 -24.82
C LEU A 14 -0.81 -1.28 -25.21
N VAL A 15 -0.87 -1.62 -26.51
CA VAL A 15 -1.44 -2.89 -27.00
C VAL A 15 -0.71 -4.12 -26.42
N TYR A 16 0.60 -4.03 -26.19
CA TYR A 16 1.41 -5.13 -25.65
C TYR A 16 1.65 -5.02 -24.14
N THR A 17 1.31 -3.88 -23.56
CA THR A 17 1.44 -3.67 -22.13
C THR A 17 0.15 -4.13 -21.49
N HIS A 18 0.16 -5.30 -20.87
CA HIS A 18 -0.91 -5.69 -19.97
C HIS A 18 -0.86 -4.78 -18.74
N LEU A 19 -1.51 -3.62 -18.84
CA LEU A 19 -1.82 -2.78 -17.69
C LEU A 19 -2.79 -3.57 -16.82
N VAL A 20 -2.24 -4.33 -15.88
CA VAL A 20 -3.03 -4.93 -14.81
C VAL A 20 -3.73 -3.76 -14.13
N PRO A 21 -5.06 -3.76 -13.98
CA PRO A 21 -5.70 -2.81 -13.09
C PRO A 21 -5.05 -3.02 -11.73
N VAL A 22 -4.27 -2.03 -11.30
CA VAL A 22 -3.77 -2.03 -9.93
C VAL A 22 -5.04 -1.89 -9.12
N ASP A 23 -5.47 -2.97 -8.48
CA ASP A 23 -6.64 -2.92 -7.61
C ASP A 23 -6.31 -1.88 -6.54
N ASP A 24 -6.91 -0.69 -6.69
CA ASP A 24 -6.63 0.50 -5.87
C ASP A 24 -6.74 0.17 -4.37
N GLU A 25 -7.50 -0.86 -4.01
CA GLU A 25 -7.66 -1.37 -2.64
C GLU A 25 -6.33 -1.74 -1.96
N ALA A 26 -5.34 -2.27 -2.69
CA ALA A 26 -4.04 -2.62 -2.13
C ALA A 26 -3.12 -1.39 -1.93
N GLU A 27 -3.29 -0.33 -2.73
CA GLU A 27 -2.53 0.92 -2.60
C GLU A 27 -3.22 1.96 -1.69
N ASN A 28 -4.46 1.71 -1.29
CA ASN A 28 -5.27 2.64 -0.50
C ASN A 28 -5.09 2.50 1.02
N ASP A 29 -4.26 1.60 1.51
CA ASP A 29 -4.02 1.43 2.94
C ASP A 29 -2.56 1.75 3.32
N HIS A 30 -2.38 2.55 4.37
CA HIS A 30 -1.12 2.62 5.09
C HIS A 30 -1.00 1.41 6.01
N HIS A 31 0.23 0.93 6.22
CA HIS A 31 0.53 -0.24 7.03
C HIS A 31 1.52 0.11 8.15
N ALA A 32 1.30 -0.45 9.33
CA ALA A 32 2.18 -0.29 10.50
C ALA A 32 2.27 -1.60 11.28
N THR A 33 3.32 -1.73 12.09
CA THR A 33 3.54 -2.90 12.94
C THR A 33 3.89 -2.51 14.36
N ALA A 34 3.52 -3.35 15.33
CA ALA A 34 3.91 -3.20 16.73
C ALA A 34 4.51 -4.51 17.27
N LYS A 35 5.53 -4.39 18.13
CA LYS A 35 6.20 -5.51 18.78
C LYS A 35 5.67 -5.80 20.18
N ASP A 36 5.04 -4.81 20.80
CA ASP A 36 4.49 -4.91 22.15
C ASP A 36 3.16 -4.16 22.27
N GLU A 37 2.52 -4.35 23.43
CA GLU A 37 1.22 -3.77 23.77
C GLU A 37 1.23 -2.24 23.85
N LYS A 38 2.38 -1.63 24.13
CA LYS A 38 2.51 -0.17 24.20
C LYS A 38 2.48 0.42 22.79
N GLU A 39 3.32 -0.07 21.89
CA GLU A 39 3.31 0.34 20.48
C GLU A 39 1.94 0.08 19.81
N ALA A 40 1.30 -1.04 20.16
CA ALA A 40 -0.05 -1.36 19.66
C ALA A 40 -1.10 -0.36 20.17
N GLY A 41 -1.02 0.04 21.44
CA GLY A 41 -1.89 1.07 22.02
C GLY A 41 -1.78 2.41 21.28
N GLU A 42 -0.56 2.87 21.00
CA GLU A 42 -0.29 4.10 20.25
C GLU A 42 -0.90 4.08 18.83
N LEU A 43 -0.88 2.92 18.16
CA LEU A 43 -1.51 2.74 16.85
C LEU A 43 -3.04 2.77 16.95
N ILE A 44 -3.63 2.12 17.96
CA ILE A 44 -5.09 2.13 18.17
C ILE A 44 -5.59 3.55 18.45
N GLU A 45 -4.90 4.33 19.29
CA GLU A 45 -5.24 5.73 19.57
C GLU A 45 -5.23 6.61 18.31
N GLN A 46 -4.35 6.29 17.36
CA GLN A 46 -4.27 6.95 16.06
C GLN A 46 -5.29 6.41 15.04
N ALA A 47 -6.28 5.63 15.47
CA ALA A 47 -7.34 5.03 14.66
C ALA A 47 -6.80 4.07 13.57
N TRP A 48 -5.73 3.35 13.86
CA TRP A 48 -5.32 2.21 13.04
C TRP A 48 -6.14 0.97 13.37
N GLN A 49 -6.46 0.17 12.36
CA GLN A 49 -7.21 -1.08 12.49
C GLN A 49 -6.26 -2.26 12.59
N TYR A 50 -6.42 -3.09 13.62
CA TYR A 50 -5.70 -4.36 13.74
C TYR A 50 -6.11 -5.35 12.64
N ILE A 51 -5.12 -6.05 12.07
CA ILE A 51 -5.32 -7.10 11.06
C ILE A 51 -5.06 -8.47 11.68
N LEU A 52 -3.82 -8.71 12.10
CA LEU A 52 -3.34 -10.01 12.56
C LEU A 52 -2.06 -9.87 13.38
N THR A 53 -1.70 -10.94 14.09
CA THR A 53 -0.40 -11.12 14.71
C THR A 53 0.34 -12.25 14.00
N THR A 54 1.58 -12.01 13.60
CA THR A 54 2.41 -13.02 12.95
C THR A 54 2.80 -14.14 13.92
N PRO A 55 3.22 -15.31 13.42
CA PRO A 55 3.78 -16.36 14.29
C PRO A 55 5.01 -15.91 15.10
N GLN A 56 5.67 -14.82 14.71
CA GLN A 56 6.80 -14.21 15.43
C GLN A 56 6.36 -13.21 16.51
N GLY A 57 5.05 -13.04 16.72
CA GLY A 57 4.50 -12.12 17.72
C GLY A 57 4.41 -10.66 17.28
N ILE A 58 4.56 -10.36 15.99
CA ILE A 58 4.46 -8.99 15.47
C ILE A 58 3.00 -8.70 15.12
N MET A 59 2.43 -7.64 15.69
CA MET A 59 1.08 -7.19 15.37
C MET A 59 1.11 -6.30 14.12
N MET A 60 0.18 -6.51 13.20
CA MET A 60 0.06 -5.74 11.95
C MET A 60 -1.24 -4.95 11.93
N PHE A 61 -1.14 -3.70 11.50
CA PHE A 61 -2.24 -2.74 11.45
C PHE A 61 -2.33 -2.10 10.06
N ARG A 62 -3.54 -1.68 9.70
CA ARG A 62 -3.80 -0.84 8.52
C ARG A 62 -4.58 0.41 8.86
N LYS A 63 -4.46 1.42 8.01
CA LYS A 63 -5.27 2.63 8.07
C LYS A 63 -5.54 3.12 6.65
N ALA A 64 -6.81 3.32 6.33
CA ALA A 64 -7.21 3.83 5.03
C ALA A 64 -6.53 5.18 4.75
N LYS A 65 -5.88 5.27 3.60
CA LYS A 65 -5.33 6.49 3.03
C LYS A 65 -6.52 7.39 2.69
N LYS A 66 -6.51 8.62 3.21
CA LYS A 66 -7.56 9.57 2.85
C LYS A 66 -7.40 9.91 1.37
N ARG A 67 -8.49 9.80 0.60
CA ARG A 67 -8.52 10.18 -0.80
C ARG A 67 -8.47 11.72 -0.88
N GLY A 68 -7.27 12.29 -0.96
CA GLY A 68 -7.08 13.75 -1.10
C GLY A 68 -5.88 14.39 -0.39
N GLU A 69 -4.79 13.65 -0.11
CA GLU A 69 -3.48 14.24 0.24
C GLU A 69 -2.52 14.23 -0.95
#